data_AF-A0A6I6IWL2-F1
#
_entry.id   AF-A0A6I6IWL2-F1
#
_cell.length_a   1.000
_cell.length_b   1.000
_cell.length_c   1.000
_cell.angle_alpha   90.00
_cell.angle_beta   90.00
_cell.angle_gamma   90.00
#
_symmetry.space_group_name_H-M   'P 1'
#
loop_
_entity.id
_entity.type
_entity.pdbx_description
1 polymer ?
#
loop_
_entity_poly.entity_id
_entity_poly.type
_entity_poly.pdbx_seq_one_letter_code
_entity_poly.pdbx_strand_id
1 'polypeptide(L)'
;MEDTATDTEADIAAAAAAAAAAAALAASADTGADSAALAVPKAMTEGTILTETALELDKAGRIQVQRRLNLLGYNTRGVDGVFGPGTRAGLTQWQYKNGIPPTGYLAADQLGALNAMSETLYVNWLAANANSSTTTKKSTTKRKVWRGADGCLRRAPGNARRHIIRGQSRYCNRRRAGKI
;
A
#
# COMPACT_ATOMS: atom_id res chain seq x y z
N MET A 1 3.29 -30.94 41.92
CA MET A 1 2.30 -30.35 41.02
C MET A 1 2.92 -29.08 40.50
N GLU A 2 3.03 -29.01 39.18
CA GLU A 2 4.28 -28.67 38.51
C GLU A 2 4.74 -27.22 38.59
N ASP A 3 6.06 -27.08 38.53
CA ASP A 3 6.82 -25.83 38.45
C ASP A 3 6.42 -24.97 37.24
N THR A 4 6.50 -23.64 37.43
CA THR A 4 6.08 -22.65 36.45
C THR A 4 7.01 -22.61 35.23
N ALA A 5 6.41 -22.72 34.05
CA ALA A 5 7.13 -22.77 32.79
C ALA A 5 7.86 -21.45 32.44
N THR A 6 9.17 -21.59 32.22
CA THR A 6 9.97 -20.94 31.18
C THR A 6 9.97 -19.41 31.08
N ASP A 7 11.10 -18.83 31.50
CA ASP A 7 11.69 -17.64 30.87
C ASP A 7 11.58 -17.66 29.34
N THR A 8 11.13 -16.56 28.76
CA THR A 8 11.41 -16.14 27.37
C THR A 8 11.32 -14.61 27.28
N GLU A 9 11.96 -13.91 28.22
CA GLU A 9 12.34 -12.52 27.98
C GLU A 9 13.61 -12.49 27.11
N ALA A 10 13.63 -11.56 26.14
CA ALA A 10 14.74 -11.23 25.24
C ALA A 10 15.25 -12.37 24.31
N ASP A 11 14.82 -12.35 23.03
CA ASP A 11 15.72 -12.55 21.88
C ASP A 11 15.04 -12.26 20.53
N ILE A 12 15.07 -10.99 20.09
CA ILE A 12 15.07 -10.65 18.64
C ILE A 12 15.85 -9.36 18.38
N ALA A 13 17.15 -9.41 18.66
CA ALA A 13 18.13 -8.47 18.13
C ALA A 13 19.39 -9.21 17.64
N ALA A 14 19.62 -9.16 16.32
CA ALA A 14 20.88 -9.44 15.61
C ALA A 14 21.45 -10.89 15.53
N ALA A 15 21.30 -11.51 14.35
CA ALA A 15 22.31 -12.29 13.62
C ALA A 15 21.82 -12.45 12.15
N ALA A 16 22.53 -12.20 11.05
CA ALA A 16 23.95 -12.13 10.70
C ALA A 16 24.68 -13.48 10.52
N ALA A 17 24.74 -13.90 9.24
CA ALA A 17 25.75 -14.75 8.58
C ALA A 17 25.72 -16.31 8.66
N ALA A 18 25.87 -16.88 7.45
CA ALA A 18 26.63 -18.09 7.06
C ALA A 18 26.11 -19.53 7.33
N ALA A 19 25.89 -20.28 6.23
CA ALA A 19 26.22 -21.72 6.10
C ALA A 19 26.28 -22.17 4.61
N ALA A 20 27.32 -22.94 4.25
CA ALA A 20 27.56 -23.51 2.91
C ALA A 20 28.62 -24.65 3.00
N ALA A 21 29.04 -25.40 1.97
CA ALA A 21 28.72 -25.41 0.53
C ALA A 21 28.92 -26.84 -0.03
N ALA A 22 28.18 -27.28 -1.06
CA ALA A 22 28.43 -28.58 -1.70
C ALA A 22 27.92 -28.72 -3.16
N ALA A 23 28.72 -28.27 -4.14
CA ALA A 23 28.80 -28.84 -5.50
C ALA A 23 29.94 -28.16 -6.27
N ALA A 24 31.10 -28.81 -6.35
CA ALA A 24 32.25 -28.34 -7.12
C ALA A 24 32.76 -29.43 -8.06
N LEU A 25 33.52 -29.00 -9.07
CA LEU A 25 34.49 -29.77 -9.86
C LEU A 25 33.99 -30.55 -11.11
N ALA A 26 33.82 -29.82 -12.23
CA ALA A 26 34.25 -30.29 -13.55
C ALA A 26 34.43 -29.14 -14.57
N ALA A 27 35.48 -29.23 -15.38
CA ALA A 27 35.77 -28.49 -16.63
C ALA A 27 36.08 -26.96 -16.55
N SER A 28 37.36 -26.65 -16.76
CA SER A 28 37.90 -25.36 -17.23
C SER A 28 38.88 -25.60 -18.39
N ALA A 29 39.17 -24.55 -19.18
CA ALA A 29 39.93 -24.52 -20.44
C ALA A 29 39.12 -24.96 -21.69
N ASP A 30 39.26 -24.34 -22.87
CA ASP A 30 40.27 -23.35 -23.33
C ASP A 30 39.64 -22.15 -24.12
N THR A 31 40.47 -21.30 -24.74
CA THR A 31 40.31 -19.86 -24.93
C THR A 31 40.04 -19.39 -26.38
N GLY A 32 39.54 -18.16 -26.53
CA GLY A 32 39.28 -17.48 -27.81
C GLY A 32 37.96 -16.69 -27.79
N ALA A 33 37.87 -15.46 -27.28
CA ALA A 33 38.54 -14.22 -27.71
C ALA A 33 37.93 -13.54 -28.96
N ASP A 34 36.61 -13.38 -28.99
CA ASP A 34 35.99 -12.07 -29.22
C ASP A 34 34.82 -11.87 -28.22
N SER A 35 34.47 -10.61 -27.92
CA SER A 35 33.84 -10.19 -26.65
C SER A 35 32.36 -10.56 -26.44
N ALA A 36 32.02 -11.85 -26.49
CA ALA A 36 30.74 -12.42 -26.05
C ALA A 36 30.80 -12.76 -24.55
N ALA A 37 30.73 -11.75 -23.68
CA ALA A 37 30.94 -11.92 -22.24
C ALA A 37 29.73 -12.54 -21.50
N LEU A 38 29.81 -13.87 -21.33
CA LEU A 38 29.35 -14.64 -20.16
C LEU A 38 27.83 -14.78 -19.92
N ALA A 39 27.32 -15.97 -20.23
CA ALA A 39 26.00 -16.43 -19.83
C ALA A 39 25.90 -16.63 -18.29
N VAL A 40 25.36 -15.63 -17.59
CA VAL A 40 24.93 -15.76 -16.19
C VAL A 40 23.63 -16.58 -16.14
N PRO A 41 23.49 -17.58 -15.22
CA PRO A 41 22.30 -18.42 -15.15
C PRO A 41 21.04 -17.60 -14.83
N LYS A 42 20.20 -17.41 -15.86
CA LYS A 42 18.86 -16.77 -15.82
C LYS A 42 18.80 -15.46 -15.03
N ALA A 43 19.69 -14.52 -15.34
CA ALA A 43 19.43 -13.11 -15.06
C ALA A 43 18.10 -12.70 -15.72
N MET A 44 17.28 -11.90 -15.03
CA MET A 44 16.08 -11.31 -15.64
C MET A 44 16.48 -10.34 -16.75
N THR A 45 15.66 -10.31 -17.80
CA THR A 45 15.81 -9.45 -18.97
C THR A 45 16.00 -8.00 -18.52
N GLU A 46 17.00 -7.30 -19.08
CA GLU A 46 17.19 -5.88 -18.77
C GLU A 46 15.98 -5.06 -19.22
N GLY A 47 15.53 -4.16 -18.34
CA GLY A 47 14.43 -3.26 -18.65
C GLY A 47 14.90 -2.12 -19.52
N THR A 48 14.21 -1.87 -20.64
CA THR A 48 14.44 -0.74 -21.54
C THR A 48 13.11 -0.05 -21.86
N ILE A 49 13.15 1.09 -22.55
CA ILE A 49 11.95 1.76 -23.07
C ILE A 49 11.13 0.80 -23.96
N LEU A 50 11.82 -0.03 -24.77
CA LEU A 50 11.16 -0.98 -25.68
C LEU A 50 10.46 -2.10 -24.91
N THR A 51 11.11 -2.69 -23.89
CA THR A 51 10.45 -3.72 -23.07
C THR A 51 9.29 -3.13 -22.29
N GLU A 52 9.45 -1.95 -21.66
CA GLU A 52 8.40 -1.27 -20.90
C GLU A 52 7.18 -0.94 -21.78
N THR A 53 7.41 -0.54 -23.04
CA THR A 53 6.34 -0.29 -24.03
C THR A 53 5.67 -1.60 -24.46
N ALA A 54 6.43 -2.66 -24.68
CA ALA A 54 5.92 -3.99 -25.08
C ALA A 54 5.10 -4.70 -23.98
N LEU A 55 5.11 -4.21 -22.75
CA LEU A 55 4.19 -4.67 -21.70
C LEU A 55 2.78 -4.09 -21.82
N GLU A 56 2.60 -3.03 -22.63
CA GLU A 56 1.31 -2.35 -22.89
C GLU A 56 0.51 -1.99 -21.62
N LEU A 57 1.18 -1.66 -20.51
CA LEU A 57 0.49 -1.37 -19.23
C LEU A 57 -0.47 -0.19 -19.40
N ASP A 58 -1.75 -0.45 -19.15
CA ASP A 58 -2.77 0.56 -18.98
C ASP A 58 -2.52 1.42 -17.72
N LYS A 59 -3.36 2.44 -17.51
CA LYS A 59 -3.21 3.32 -16.33
C LYS A 59 -3.39 2.55 -15.01
N ALA A 60 -4.29 1.56 -14.94
CA ALA A 60 -4.50 0.75 -13.74
C ALA A 60 -3.28 -0.14 -13.44
N GLY A 61 -2.69 -0.79 -14.44
CA GLY A 61 -1.45 -1.56 -14.31
C GLY A 61 -0.29 -0.70 -13.81
N ARG A 62 -0.10 0.51 -14.35
CA ARG A 62 0.96 1.42 -13.87
C ARG A 62 0.73 1.89 -12.43
N ILE A 63 -0.52 2.15 -12.04
CA ILE A 63 -0.93 2.42 -10.65
C ILE A 63 -0.62 1.21 -9.75
N GLN A 64 -0.88 -0.02 -10.22
CA GLN A 64 -0.61 -1.24 -9.46
C GLN A 64 0.90 -1.43 -9.24
N VAL A 65 1.73 -1.23 -10.26
CA VAL A 65 3.20 -1.26 -10.14
C VAL A 65 3.70 -0.24 -9.10
N GLN A 66 3.27 1.02 -9.22
CA GLN A 66 3.62 2.07 -8.25
C GLN A 66 3.15 1.71 -6.83
N ARG A 67 1.97 1.11 -6.66
CA ARG A 67 1.47 0.65 -5.37
C ARG A 67 2.32 -0.47 -4.79
N ARG A 68 2.63 -1.50 -5.59
CA ARG A 68 3.45 -2.66 -5.20
C ARG A 68 4.87 -2.24 -4.80
N LEU A 69 5.49 -1.31 -5.52
CA LEU A 69 6.78 -0.71 -5.14
C LEU A 69 6.71 -0.03 -3.75
N ASN A 70 5.72 0.81 -3.50
CA ASN A 70 5.56 1.46 -2.19
C ASN A 70 5.29 0.44 -1.06
N LEU A 71 4.51 -0.62 -1.33
CA LEU A 71 4.25 -1.69 -0.35
C LEU A 71 5.52 -2.47 0.01
N LEU A 72 6.43 -2.65 -0.95
CA LEU A 72 7.77 -3.23 -0.74
C LEU A 72 8.78 -2.23 -0.13
N GLY A 73 8.37 -1.00 0.19
CA GLY A 73 9.22 0.03 0.80
C GLY A 73 9.94 0.97 -0.18
N TYR A 74 9.78 0.79 -1.49
CA TYR A 74 10.39 1.65 -2.51
C TYR A 74 9.50 2.86 -2.80
N ASN A 75 9.87 4.02 -2.25
CA ASN A 75 9.07 5.24 -2.33
C ASN A 75 9.03 5.82 -3.76
N THR A 76 7.89 5.68 -4.45
CA THR A 76 7.69 6.19 -5.82
C THR A 76 7.32 7.67 -5.89
N ARG A 77 7.20 8.36 -4.74
CA ARG A 77 6.76 9.76 -4.58
C ARG A 77 5.33 10.06 -5.05
N GLY A 78 4.52 9.04 -5.35
CA GLY A 78 3.14 9.17 -5.82
C GLY A 78 2.61 7.88 -6.43
N VAL A 79 1.27 7.77 -6.54
CA VAL A 79 0.59 6.68 -7.25
C VAL A 79 -0.47 7.29 -8.16
N ASP A 80 -0.04 7.76 -9.32
CA ASP A 80 -0.79 8.55 -10.30
C ASP A 80 -1.00 7.81 -11.65
N GLY A 81 -0.25 6.72 -11.88
CA GLY A 81 -0.20 5.98 -13.14
C GLY A 81 0.75 6.56 -14.18
N VAL A 82 1.75 7.36 -13.77
CA VAL A 82 2.78 7.94 -14.65
C VAL A 82 4.18 7.62 -14.12
N PHE A 83 5.02 7.00 -14.94
CA PHE A 83 6.39 6.62 -14.55
C PHE A 83 7.36 7.82 -14.61
N GLY A 84 7.18 8.74 -13.67
CA GLY A 84 8.06 9.90 -13.45
C GLY A 84 9.33 9.55 -12.64
N PRO A 85 10.20 10.55 -12.36
CA PRO A 85 11.48 10.35 -11.69
C PRO A 85 11.39 9.66 -10.32
N GLY A 86 10.30 9.87 -9.58
CA GLY A 86 10.04 9.18 -8.32
C GLY A 86 9.85 7.67 -8.50
N THR A 87 9.06 7.24 -9.49
CA THR A 87 8.84 5.82 -9.77
C THR A 87 10.11 5.17 -10.31
N ARG A 88 10.85 5.85 -11.20
CA ARG A 88 12.12 5.36 -11.75
C ARG A 88 13.15 5.12 -10.66
N ALA A 89 13.33 6.06 -9.73
CA ALA A 89 14.23 5.89 -8.59
C ALA A 89 13.85 4.69 -7.69
N GLY A 90 12.55 4.48 -7.42
CA GLY A 90 12.07 3.31 -6.68
C GLY A 90 12.32 1.99 -7.43
N LEU A 91 12.16 2.00 -8.76
CA LEU A 91 12.39 0.82 -9.59
C LEU A 91 13.88 0.47 -9.72
N THR A 92 14.76 1.46 -9.93
CA THR A 92 16.23 1.33 -9.89
C THR A 92 16.70 0.72 -8.57
N GLN A 93 16.13 1.16 -7.43
CA GLN A 93 16.44 0.58 -6.12
C GLN A 93 15.95 -0.86 -5.98
N TRP A 94 14.73 -1.17 -6.44
CA TRP A 94 14.21 -2.54 -6.44
C TRP A 94 15.05 -3.47 -7.33
N GLN A 95 15.43 -3.04 -8.54
CA GLN A 95 16.32 -3.80 -9.43
C GLN A 95 17.67 -4.09 -8.77
N TYR A 96 18.33 -3.05 -8.26
CA TYR A 96 19.62 -3.18 -7.55
C TYR A 96 19.53 -4.16 -6.38
N LYS A 97 18.46 -4.12 -5.57
CA LYS A 97 18.23 -5.03 -4.45
C LYS A 97 17.97 -6.48 -4.87
N ASN A 98 17.53 -6.73 -6.10
CA ASN A 98 17.29 -8.07 -6.65
C ASN A 98 18.46 -8.57 -7.54
N GLY A 99 19.59 -7.87 -7.59
CA GLY A 99 20.72 -8.23 -8.46
C GLY A 99 20.45 -8.02 -9.96
N ILE A 100 19.44 -7.22 -10.30
CA ILE A 100 19.06 -6.89 -11.66
C ILE A 100 19.76 -5.56 -12.06
N PRO A 101 20.24 -5.42 -13.31
CA PRO A 101 20.73 -4.15 -13.84
C PRO A 101 19.76 -2.99 -13.56
N PRO A 102 20.19 -1.91 -12.87
CA PRO A 102 19.27 -0.93 -12.28
C PRO A 102 18.85 0.16 -13.28
N THR A 103 18.26 -0.26 -14.41
CA THR A 103 17.94 0.61 -15.56
C THR A 103 16.80 1.61 -15.31
N GLY A 104 15.92 1.36 -14.33
CA GLY A 104 14.75 2.20 -14.07
C GLY A 104 13.61 2.05 -15.09
N TYR A 105 13.58 0.93 -15.83
CA TYR A 105 12.49 0.49 -16.72
C TYR A 105 12.11 -0.97 -16.43
N LEU A 106 10.89 -1.40 -16.75
CA LEU A 106 10.43 -2.79 -16.54
C LEU A 106 10.58 -3.70 -17.78
N ALA A 107 10.76 -4.99 -17.52
CA ALA A 107 10.56 -6.09 -18.46
C ALA A 107 9.50 -7.09 -17.90
N ALA A 108 9.06 -8.06 -18.71
CA ALA A 108 7.90 -8.90 -18.39
C ALA A 108 8.15 -9.86 -17.21
N ASP A 109 9.34 -10.44 -17.18
CA ASP A 109 9.84 -11.27 -16.08
C ASP A 109 10.02 -10.45 -14.80
N GLN A 110 10.58 -9.24 -14.91
CA GLN A 110 10.70 -8.30 -13.78
C GLN A 110 9.33 -7.94 -13.19
N LEU A 111 8.32 -7.66 -14.03
CA LEU A 111 6.96 -7.38 -13.58
C LEU A 111 6.33 -8.59 -12.88
N GLY A 112 6.52 -9.80 -13.42
CA GLY A 112 6.09 -11.04 -12.77
C GLY A 112 6.73 -11.22 -11.38
N ALA A 113 8.04 -10.98 -11.27
CA ALA A 113 8.77 -11.05 -10.02
C ALA A 113 8.33 -9.99 -8.99
N LEU A 114 8.15 -8.74 -9.42
CA LEU A 114 7.61 -7.65 -8.59
C LEU A 114 6.22 -8.00 -8.05
N ASN A 115 5.36 -8.57 -8.89
CA ASN A 115 4.02 -9.03 -8.49
C ASN A 115 4.13 -10.16 -7.45
N ALA A 116 4.91 -11.20 -7.71
CA ALA A 116 5.09 -12.33 -6.80
C ALA A 116 5.63 -11.90 -5.42
N MET A 117 6.66 -11.04 -5.37
CA MET A 117 7.23 -10.52 -4.13
C MET A 117 6.24 -9.68 -3.31
N SER A 118 5.34 -8.97 -3.97
CA SER A 118 4.42 -8.03 -3.32
C SER A 118 3.02 -8.59 -3.07
N GLU A 119 2.73 -9.83 -3.49
CA GLU A 119 1.35 -10.32 -3.60
C GLU A 119 0.60 -10.33 -2.27
N THR A 120 1.19 -10.90 -1.21
CA THR A 120 0.58 -10.92 0.13
C THR A 120 0.31 -9.51 0.66
N LEU A 121 1.24 -8.57 0.45
CA LEU A 121 1.09 -7.18 0.86
C LEU A 121 -0.01 -6.47 0.05
N TYR A 122 -0.08 -6.75 -1.25
CA TYR A 122 -1.07 -6.18 -2.16
C TYR A 122 -2.49 -6.69 -1.86
N VAL A 123 -2.66 -7.99 -1.61
CA VAL A 123 -3.95 -8.59 -1.20
C VAL A 123 -4.42 -8.02 0.14
N ASN A 124 -3.54 -7.92 1.13
CA ASN A 124 -3.87 -7.31 2.42
C ASN A 124 -4.26 -5.82 2.28
N TRP A 125 -3.56 -5.08 1.42
CA TRP A 125 -3.90 -3.69 1.10
C TRP A 125 -5.26 -3.55 0.39
N LEU A 126 -5.59 -4.45 -0.55
CA LEU A 126 -6.90 -4.50 -1.19
C LEU A 126 -8.02 -4.75 -0.18
N ALA A 127 -7.85 -5.71 0.74
CA ALA A 127 -8.82 -6.01 1.77
C ALA A 127 -9.05 -4.82 2.73
N ALA A 128 -7.98 -4.13 3.15
CA ALA A 128 -8.08 -2.93 3.97
C ALA A 128 -8.84 -1.80 3.24
N ASN A 129 -8.57 -1.60 1.95
CA ASN A 129 -9.17 -0.51 1.18
C ASN A 129 -10.62 -0.78 0.76
N ALA A 130 -11.00 -2.04 0.53
CA ALA A 130 -12.38 -2.43 0.32
C ALA A 130 -13.25 -2.07 1.54
N ASN A 131 -12.73 -2.30 2.75
CA ASN A 131 -13.40 -1.92 3.99
C ASN A 131 -13.48 -0.40 4.20
N SER A 132 -12.58 0.39 3.60
CA SER A 132 -12.65 1.86 3.62
C SER A 132 -13.83 2.40 2.81
N SER A 133 -14.09 1.89 1.60
CA SER A 133 -15.17 2.39 0.73
C SER A 133 -16.57 2.25 1.35
N THR A 134 -16.81 1.16 2.09
CA THR A 134 -18.05 0.92 2.84
C THR A 134 -18.17 1.77 4.13
N THR A 135 -17.08 2.41 4.57
CA THR A 135 -17.10 3.40 5.66
C THR A 135 -17.47 4.82 5.23
N THR A 136 -18.04 4.97 4.03
CA THR A 136 -19.08 5.99 3.75
C THR A 136 -20.38 5.69 4.53
N LYS A 137 -20.26 5.22 5.79
CA LYS A 137 -21.31 5.26 6.80
C LYS A 137 -21.58 6.73 7.08
N LYS A 138 -22.50 7.29 6.29
CA LYS A 138 -23.27 8.50 6.56
C LYS A 138 -23.53 8.52 8.06
N SER A 139 -22.81 9.37 8.80
CA SER A 139 -22.73 9.27 10.27
C SER A 139 -24.09 9.60 10.85
N THR A 140 -24.90 8.55 10.98
CA THR A 140 -26.16 8.55 11.71
C THR A 140 -25.82 8.34 13.18
N THR A 141 -24.86 9.12 13.67
CA THR A 141 -24.95 9.69 15.01
C THR A 141 -26.35 10.28 15.07
N LYS A 142 -27.29 9.56 15.73
CA LYS A 142 -28.71 9.92 15.79
C LYS A 142 -28.79 11.42 15.98
N ARG A 143 -29.24 12.17 14.95
CA ARG A 143 -29.21 13.63 15.01
C ARG A 143 -30.06 14.02 16.21
N LYS A 144 -29.40 14.38 17.32
CA LYS A 144 -30.07 14.70 18.60
C LYS A 144 -30.99 15.92 18.45
N VAL A 145 -30.96 16.57 17.29
CA VAL A 145 -31.79 17.67 16.83
C VAL A 145 -32.28 17.41 15.39
N TRP A 146 -33.57 17.55 15.09
CA TRP A 146 -34.14 17.58 13.72
C TRP A 146 -34.94 18.87 13.49
N ARG A 147 -35.29 19.20 12.24
CA ARG A 147 -36.25 20.27 11.92
C ARG A 147 -37.66 19.69 11.77
N GLY A 148 -38.66 20.35 12.35
CA GLY A 148 -40.07 20.08 12.07
C GLY A 148 -40.55 20.78 10.78
N ALA A 149 -41.78 20.50 10.37
CA ALA A 149 -42.44 21.16 9.23
C ALA A 149 -42.65 22.67 9.46
N ASP A 150 -42.61 23.12 10.71
CA ASP A 150 -42.58 24.53 11.13
C ASP A 150 -41.19 25.19 11.00
N GLY A 151 -40.22 24.51 10.38
CA GLY A 151 -38.81 24.94 10.28
C GLY A 151 -38.02 24.89 11.60
N CYS A 152 -38.69 24.64 12.72
CA CYS A 152 -38.11 24.73 14.05
C CYS A 152 -37.31 23.48 14.43
N LEU A 153 -36.16 23.69 15.07
CA LEU A 153 -35.29 22.64 15.60
C LEU A 153 -35.89 22.00 16.87
N ARG A 154 -35.90 20.67 16.94
CA ARG A 154 -36.52 19.83 17.99
C ARG A 154 -35.57 18.71 18.41
N ARG A 155 -35.58 18.27 19.68
CA ARG A 155 -34.75 17.16 20.19
C ARG A 155 -35.57 15.89 20.42
N ALA A 156 -34.89 14.74 20.48
CA ALA A 156 -35.48 13.45 20.85
C ALA A 156 -36.21 13.52 22.20
N PRO A 157 -37.43 12.95 22.33
CA PRO A 157 -38.07 12.79 23.64
C PRO A 157 -37.15 11.98 24.56
N GLY A 158 -36.99 12.44 25.80
CA GLY A 158 -36.06 11.85 26.78
C GLY A 158 -34.83 12.71 27.16
N ASN A 159 -34.66 13.93 26.60
CA ASN A 159 -33.53 14.80 26.97
C ASN A 159 -33.98 16.24 27.30
N ALA A 160 -34.55 16.40 28.50
CA ALA A 160 -35.42 17.54 28.85
C ALA A 160 -34.74 18.77 29.51
N ARG A 161 -33.42 18.78 29.75
CA ARG A 161 -32.80 19.72 30.73
C ARG A 161 -31.70 20.69 30.25
N ARG A 162 -31.61 21.07 28.97
CA ARG A 162 -30.83 22.26 28.52
C ARG A 162 -31.53 23.02 27.39
N HIS A 163 -31.73 24.34 27.57
CA HIS A 163 -32.89 25.06 27.02
C HIS A 163 -32.71 25.94 25.77
N ILE A 164 -31.52 26.04 25.17
CA ILE A 164 -31.32 26.77 23.91
C ILE A 164 -30.63 25.87 22.88
N ILE A 165 -31.22 25.74 21.69
CA ILE A 165 -30.53 25.20 20.52
C ILE A 165 -29.81 26.40 19.87
N ARG A 166 -28.48 26.45 19.98
CA ARG A 166 -27.66 27.49 19.34
C ARG A 166 -28.01 27.54 17.84
N GLY A 167 -28.39 28.72 17.34
CA GLY A 167 -28.84 28.92 15.95
C GLY A 167 -30.36 28.79 15.70
N GLN A 168 -31.20 28.63 16.73
CA GLN A 168 -32.66 28.63 16.56
C GLN A 168 -33.25 30.07 16.57
N SER A 169 -34.15 30.36 15.62
CA SER A 169 -34.83 31.66 15.50
C SER A 169 -35.58 32.06 16.78
N ARG A 170 -35.60 33.38 17.07
CA ARG A 170 -36.38 33.97 18.17
C ARG A 170 -37.88 33.58 18.10
N TYR A 171 -38.44 33.42 16.91
CA TYR A 171 -39.81 32.92 16.70
C TYR A 171 -40.02 31.53 17.31
N CYS A 172 -39.19 30.55 16.93
CA CYS A 172 -39.28 29.19 17.46
C CYS A 172 -39.04 29.13 18.99
N ASN A 173 -38.13 29.96 19.51
CA ASN A 173 -37.87 30.03 20.96
C ASN A 173 -39.08 30.62 21.71
N ARG A 174 -39.76 31.63 21.15
CA ARG A 174 -40.93 32.28 21.76
C ARG A 174 -42.19 31.39 21.68
N ARG A 175 -42.43 30.72 20.55
CA ARG A 175 -43.52 29.73 20.38
C ARG A 175 -43.41 28.58 21.38
N ARG A 176 -42.19 28.06 21.59
CA ARG A 176 -41.92 26.99 22.55
C ARG A 176 -42.09 27.42 24.02
N ALA A 177 -42.02 28.72 24.30
CA ALA A 177 -42.18 29.27 25.65
C ALA A 177 -43.64 29.65 25.98
N GLY A 178 -44.62 29.36 25.10
CA GLY A 178 -46.02 29.76 25.30
C GLY A 178 -46.23 31.27 25.25
N LYS A 179 -45.37 32.01 24.55
CA LYS A 179 -45.39 33.49 24.44
C LYS A 179 -45.79 33.98 23.04
N ILE A 180 -46.53 33.14 22.31
CA ILE A 180 -47.25 33.37 21.04
C ILE A 180 -48.47 32.47 21.11
#